data_AF-A0A8J2J816-F1
#
_entry.id   AF-A0A8J2J816-F1
#
_cell.length_a   1.000
_cell.length_b   1.000
_cell.length_c   1.000
_cell.angle_alpha   90.00
_cell.angle_beta   90.00
_cell.angle_gamma   90.00
#
_symmetry.space_group_name_H-M   'P 1'
#
loop_
_entity.id
_entity.type
_entity.pdbx_description
1 polymer ?
#
loop_
_entity_poly.entity_id
_entity_poly.type
_entity_poly.pdbx_seq_one_letter_code
_entity_poly.pdbx_strand_id
1 'polypeptide(L)'
;RQLDAKLSGISTNLQFALLVHDVRPVHRHSTTAKYTLYNTETRSIKPLSVDSGSPDRPDGDHKRLQLAKWSPTGNSLVLVYQGDIYYKPDPTNNLTHRLTKSAVPGVITNGVPDWLYE
;
A
#
# COMPACT_ATOMS: atom_id res chain seq x y z
N ARG A 1 -6.50 1.85 22.52
CA ARG A 1 -6.09 0.57 21.88
C ARG A 1 -4.93 0.90 20.94
N GLN A 2 -3.69 0.68 21.38
CA GLN A 2 -2.49 1.03 20.61
C GLN A 2 -2.37 0.08 19.42
N LEU A 3 -2.31 0.62 18.20
CA LEU A 3 -1.98 -0.17 17.02
C LEU A 3 -0.50 -0.54 17.13
N ASP A 4 -0.16 -1.82 17.15
CA ASP A 4 1.23 -2.29 17.04
C ASP A 4 1.70 -2.09 15.60
N ALA A 5 1.96 -0.83 15.27
CA ALA A 5 2.36 -0.38 13.95
C ALA A 5 3.87 -0.10 13.93
N LYS A 6 4.55 -0.61 12.90
CA LYS A 6 5.97 -0.41 12.68
C LYS A 6 6.18 0.61 11.57
N LEU A 7 7.25 1.40 11.66
CA LEU A 7 7.64 2.29 10.58
C LEU A 7 8.18 1.45 9.40
N SER A 8 7.53 1.56 8.24
CA SER A 8 7.94 0.87 7.02
C SER A 8 8.82 1.73 6.11
N GLY A 9 8.67 3.06 6.18
CA GLY A 9 9.44 3.99 5.36
C GLY A 9 8.95 5.43 5.53
N ILE A 10 9.79 6.38 5.12
CA ILE A 10 9.51 7.81 5.18
C ILE A 10 9.58 8.37 3.75
N SER A 11 8.72 9.33 3.41
CA SER A 11 8.78 10.00 2.12
C SER A 11 10.09 10.79 1.96
N THR A 12 10.54 10.99 0.72
CA THR A 12 11.85 11.64 0.45
C THR A 12 11.93 13.04 1.05
N ASN A 13 10.81 13.75 1.15
CA ASN A 13 10.74 15.09 1.73
C ASN A 13 10.37 15.13 3.23
N LEU A 14 10.32 13.97 3.91
CA LEU A 14 10.04 13.83 5.34
C LEU A 14 8.66 14.32 5.82
N GLN A 15 7.75 14.63 4.90
CA GLN A 15 6.39 15.07 5.24
C GLN A 15 5.46 13.91 5.62
N PHE A 16 5.80 12.68 5.20
CA PHE A 16 4.96 11.53 5.41
C PHE A 16 5.75 10.33 5.91
N ALA A 17 5.17 9.63 6.88
CA ALA A 17 5.64 8.32 7.33
C ALA A 17 4.62 7.25 6.93
N LEU A 18 5.12 6.13 6.44
CA LEU A 18 4.33 4.96 6.10
C LEU A 18 4.45 3.95 7.24
N LEU A 19 3.33 3.68 7.90
CA LEU A 19 3.24 2.75 9.01
C LEU A 19 2.61 1.44 8.52
N VAL A 20 3.19 0.31 8.92
CA VAL A 20 2.69 -1.03 8.59
C VAL A 20 2.19 -1.73 9.85
N HIS A 21 1.03 -2.36 9.78
CA HIS A 21 0.43 -3.12 10.89
C HIS A 21 -0.43 -4.27 10.37
N ASP A 22 -0.86 -5.13 11.29
CA ASP A 22 -1.71 -6.30 10.97
C ASP A 22 -1.09 -7.13 9.82
N VAL A 23 0.22 -7.37 9.96
CA VAL A 23 1.07 -8.11 9.02
C VAL A 23 0.74 -9.58 9.11
N ARG A 24 0.48 -10.20 7.96
CA ARG A 24 0.17 -11.62 7.82
C ARG A 24 1.16 -12.25 6.85
N PRO A 25 1.91 -13.30 7.27
CA PRO A 25 2.76 -14.03 6.33
C PRO A 25 1.89 -14.73 5.28
N VAL A 26 2.40 -14.80 4.06
CA VAL A 26 1.82 -15.59 2.97
C VAL A 26 2.74 -16.79 2.69
N HIS A 27 4.03 -16.51 2.56
CA HIS A 27 5.09 -17.50 2.38
C HIS A 27 6.30 -17.11 3.27
N ARG A 28 7.54 -17.44 2.88
CA ARG A 28 8.75 -17.29 3.70
C ARG A 28 9.17 -15.82 3.92
N HIS A 29 9.13 -15.01 2.87
CA HIS A 29 9.51 -13.61 2.79
C HIS A 29 8.37 -12.69 2.32
N SER A 30 7.26 -13.24 1.79
CA SER A 30 6.07 -12.51 1.37
C SER A 30 5.09 -12.34 2.51
N THR A 31 4.55 -11.13 2.60
CA THR A 31 3.53 -10.78 3.59
C THR A 31 2.42 -9.97 2.94
N THR A 32 1.28 -9.93 3.59
CA THR A 32 0.24 -8.94 3.33
C THR A 32 0.02 -8.13 4.60
N ALA A 33 -0.17 -6.82 4.46
CA ALA A 33 -0.30 -5.94 5.62
C ALA A 33 -1.24 -4.78 5.35
N LYS A 34 -1.71 -4.14 6.42
CA LYS A 34 -2.39 -2.86 6.34
C LYS A 34 -1.36 -1.75 6.48
N TYR A 35 -1.53 -0.72 5.66
CA TYR A 35 -0.65 0.44 5.65
C TYR A 35 -1.41 1.70 6.01
N THR A 36 -0.84 2.51 6.90
CA THR A 36 -1.40 3.78 7.34
C THR A 36 -0.42 4.89 7.04
N LEU A 37 -0.91 5.97 6.45
CA LEU A 37 -0.17 7.19 6.22
C LEU A 37 -0.23 8.07 7.47
N TYR A 38 0.93 8.53 7.93
CA TYR A 38 1.06 9.56 8.95
C TYR A 38 1.63 10.82 8.32
N ASN A 39 0.94 11.94 8.43
CA ASN A 39 1.44 13.25 8.00
C ASN A 39 2.15 13.93 9.18
N THR A 40 3.41 14.32 8.99
CA THR A 40 4.25 14.85 10.09
C THR A 40 3.87 16.26 10.51
N GLU A 41 3.36 17.07 9.59
CA GLU A 41 2.97 18.46 9.82
C GLU A 41 1.61 18.54 10.54
N THR A 42 0.59 17.88 9.99
CA THR A 42 -0.78 17.91 10.51
C THR A 42 -1.03 16.91 11.63
N ARG A 43 -0.10 15.97 11.85
CA ARG A 43 -0.25 14.80 12.74
C ARG A 43 -1.47 13.94 12.40
N SER A 44 -1.95 14.03 11.16
CA SER A 44 -3.10 13.27 10.68
C SER A 44 -2.70 11.84 10.33
N ILE A 45 -3.63 10.91 10.57
CA ILE A 45 -3.45 9.48 10.35
C ILE A 45 -4.56 9.03 9.40
N LYS A 46 -4.20 8.52 8.22
CA LYS A 46 -5.17 8.06 7.21
C LYS A 46 -4.80 6.64 6.73
N PRO A 47 -5.76 5.70 6.68
CA PRO A 47 -5.53 4.41 6.02
C PRO A 47 -5.11 4.61 4.56
N LEU A 48 -4.12 3.85 4.09
CA LEU A 48 -3.72 3.88 2.70
C LEU A 48 -4.76 3.14 1.85
N SER A 49 -5.38 3.85 0.90
CA SER A 49 -6.39 3.31 -0.01
C SER A 49 -5.83 3.13 -1.43
N VAL A 50 -6.30 2.07 -2.09
CA VAL A 50 -5.98 1.73 -3.50
C VAL A 50 -7.12 2.11 -4.44
N ASP A 51 -8.34 2.26 -3.90
CA ASP A 51 -9.54 2.47 -4.69
C ASP A 51 -9.66 3.93 -5.14
N SER A 52 -9.62 4.14 -6.46
CA SER A 52 -9.99 5.39 -7.12
C SER A 52 -11.50 5.40 -7.32
N GLY A 53 -12.26 5.73 -6.29
CA GLY A 53 -13.67 6.07 -6.41
C GLY A 53 -14.55 5.01 -7.09
N SER A 54 -14.64 3.80 -6.52
CA SER A 54 -15.83 2.99 -6.78
C SER A 54 -16.94 3.50 -5.86
N PRO A 55 -17.98 4.19 -6.37
CA PRO A 55 -19.04 4.78 -5.55
C PRO A 55 -19.87 3.73 -4.78
N ASP A 56 -19.77 2.45 -5.17
CA ASP A 56 -20.56 1.35 -4.62
C ASP A 56 -19.85 0.53 -3.55
N ARG A 57 -18.59 0.87 -3.22
CA ARG A 57 -17.87 0.22 -2.11
C ARG A 57 -17.70 1.20 -0.96
N PRO A 58 -18.17 0.87 0.24
CA PRO A 58 -18.00 1.76 1.39
C PRO A 58 -16.52 2.06 1.56
N ASP A 59 -16.18 3.34 1.48
CA ASP A 59 -14.94 3.94 1.99
C ASP A 59 -14.79 3.53 3.45
N GLY A 60 -14.22 2.35 3.71
CA GLY A 60 -14.26 1.81 5.07
C GLY A 60 -13.45 0.56 5.31
N ASP A 61 -13.17 -0.24 4.29
CA ASP A 61 -12.37 -1.45 4.50
C ASP A 61 -10.90 -1.17 4.21
N HIS A 62 -10.11 -1.08 5.27
CA HIS A 62 -8.67 -0.90 5.23
C HIS A 62 -8.01 -2.11 4.55
N LYS A 63 -7.83 -2.01 3.24
CA LYS A 63 -7.36 -3.12 2.40
C LYS A 63 -5.96 -3.56 2.79
N ARG A 64 -5.74 -4.87 2.66
CA ARG A 64 -4.41 -5.47 2.78
C ARG A 64 -3.67 -5.36 1.46
N LEU A 65 -2.47 -4.86 1.53
CA LEU A 65 -1.57 -4.74 0.40
C LEU A 65 -0.48 -5.80 0.51
N GLN A 66 -0.03 -6.29 -0.64
CA GLN A 66 1.15 -7.15 -0.72
C GLN A 66 2.43 -6.31 -0.62
N LEU A 67 2.36 -5.06 -1.07
CA LEU A 67 3.47 -4.11 -1.00
C LEU A 67 2.95 -2.68 -0.97
N ALA A 68 3.62 -1.82 -0.21
CA ALA A 68 3.53 -0.37 -0.35
C ALA A 68 4.92 0.23 -0.13
N LYS A 69 5.39 1.03 -1.06
CA LYS A 69 6.71 1.67 -1.00
C LYS A 69 6.66 3.08 -1.56
N TRP A 70 7.46 3.97 -0.96
CA TRP A 70 7.72 5.31 -1.47
C TRP A 70 8.50 5.25 -2.77
N SER A 71 8.18 6.16 -3.69
CA SER A 71 9.06 6.51 -4.80
C SER A 71 10.38 7.07 -4.24
N PRO A 72 11.53 6.82 -4.91
CA PRO A 72 12.80 7.41 -4.51
C PRO A 72 12.78 8.95 -4.61
N THR A 73 11.89 9.51 -5.43
CA THR A 73 11.73 10.96 -5.60
C THR A 73 10.31 11.40 -5.28
N GLY A 74 10.19 12.52 -4.56
CA GLY A 74 8.91 13.09 -4.15
C GLY A 74 8.18 12.24 -3.12
N ASN A 75 6.84 12.27 -3.19
CA ASN A 75 5.94 11.64 -2.23
C ASN A 75 4.97 10.64 -2.89
N SER A 76 5.25 10.20 -4.10
CA SER A 76 4.40 9.19 -4.73
C SER A 76 4.65 7.81 -4.12
N LEU A 77 3.65 6.94 -4.24
CA LEU A 77 3.69 5.57 -3.74
C LEU A 77 3.46 4.59 -4.88
N VAL A 78 4.12 3.45 -4.81
CA VAL A 78 3.76 2.25 -5.57
C VAL A 78 3.16 1.25 -4.61
N LEU A 79 2.02 0.68 -5.00
CA LEU A 79 1.24 -0.28 -4.23
C LEU A 79 1.08 -1.55 -5.05
N VAL A 80 1.06 -2.71 -4.38
CA VAL A 80 0.65 -3.98 -4.99
C VAL A 80 -0.57 -4.52 -4.27
N TYR A 81 -1.66 -4.68 -5.02
CA TYR A 81 -2.94 -5.13 -4.51
C TYR A 81 -3.54 -6.16 -5.47
N GLN A 82 -3.94 -7.32 -4.92
CA GLN A 82 -4.50 -8.44 -5.69
C GLN A 82 -3.65 -8.85 -6.90
N GLY A 83 -2.32 -8.76 -6.78
CA GLY A 83 -1.36 -9.10 -7.83
C GLY A 83 -1.16 -8.02 -8.89
N ASP A 84 -1.83 -6.87 -8.81
CA ASP A 84 -1.60 -5.76 -9.73
C ASP A 84 -0.87 -4.59 -9.09
N ILE A 85 -0.13 -3.86 -9.92
CA ILE A 85 0.65 -2.69 -9.55
C ILE A 85 -0.21 -1.44 -9.71
N TYR A 86 -0.19 -0.60 -8.69
CA TYR A 86 -0.87 0.69 -8.65
C TYR A 86 0.13 1.79 -8.33
N TYR A 87 -0.05 2.94 -8.97
CA TYR A 87 0.73 4.16 -8.73
C TYR A 87 -0.16 5.24 -8.13
N LYS A 88 0.28 5.81 -7.02
CA LYS A 88 -0.41 6.87 -6.30
C LYS A 88 0.47 8.13 -6.31
N PRO A 89 0.18 9.13 -7.17
CA PRO A 89 1.04 10.32 -7.31
C PRO A 89 1.13 11.17 -6.05
N ASP A 90 0.03 11.25 -5.30
CA ASP A 90 -0.08 12.01 -4.05
C ASP A 90 -0.67 11.10 -2.96
N PRO A 91 -0.01 10.98 -1.79
CA PRO A 91 -0.44 10.05 -0.76
C PRO A 91 -1.73 10.49 -0.06
N THR A 92 -2.08 11.78 -0.12
CA THR A 92 -3.27 12.37 0.51
C THR A 92 -4.52 12.27 -0.36
N ASN A 93 -4.35 12.41 -1.68
CA ASN A 93 -5.42 12.35 -2.67
C ASN A 93 -5.97 10.91 -2.79
N ASN A 94 -7.23 10.75 -3.17
CA ASN A 94 -7.82 9.44 -3.45
C ASN A 94 -7.47 8.91 -4.85
N LEU A 95 -6.92 9.74 -5.74
CA LEU A 95 -6.49 9.33 -7.07
C LEU A 95 -5.37 8.27 -7.02
N THR A 96 -5.61 7.14 -7.68
CA THR A 96 -4.68 6.02 -7.84
C THR A 96 -4.77 5.45 -9.27
N HIS A 97 -3.65 5.25 -9.93
CA HIS A 97 -3.59 4.70 -11.28
C HIS A 97 -3.23 3.22 -11.23
N ARG A 98 -4.10 2.35 -11.75
CA ARG A 98 -3.78 0.94 -11.94
C ARG A 98 -2.89 0.79 -13.18
N LEU A 99 -1.66 0.31 -13.00
CA LEU A 99 -0.66 0.17 -14.05
C LEU A 99 -0.76 -1.18 -14.78
N THR A 100 -1.06 -2.26 -14.04
CA THR A 100 -1.23 -3.60 -14.62
C THR A 100 -2.67 -4.09 -14.45
N LYS A 101 -3.16 -4.87 -15.41
CA LYS A 101 -4.53 -5.45 -15.41
C LYS A 101 -4.54 -6.94 -15.72
N SER A 102 -3.37 -7.58 -15.68
CA SER A 102 -3.17 -8.97 -16.08
C SER A 102 -3.16 -9.95 -14.90
N ALA A 103 -3.26 -9.46 -13.66
CA ALA A 103 -3.20 -10.33 -12.50
C ALA A 103 -4.33 -11.37 -12.52
N VAL A 104 -3.94 -12.60 -12.21
CA VAL A 104 -4.83 -13.74 -12.02
C VAL A 104 -4.53 -14.30 -10.64
N PRO A 105 -5.48 -14.27 -9.70
CA PRO A 105 -5.23 -14.73 -8.33
C PRO A 105 -4.61 -16.13 -8.29
N GLY A 106 -3.45 -16.24 -7.65
CA GLY A 106 -2.71 -17.50 -7.50
C GLY A 106 -1.96 -17.98 -8.76
N VAL A 107 -2.01 -17.24 -9.87
CA VAL A 107 -1.38 -17.65 -11.14
C VAL A 107 -0.47 -16.56 -11.70
N ILE A 108 -0.95 -15.32 -11.78
CA ILE A 108 -0.20 -14.18 -12.33
C ILE A 108 -0.16 -13.07 -11.29
N THR A 109 1.05 -12.70 -10.86
CA THR A 109 1.31 -11.55 -9.99
C THR A 109 2.31 -10.61 -10.65
N ASN A 110 2.10 -9.31 -10.47
CA ASN A 110 2.95 -8.25 -10.97
C ASN A 110 3.59 -7.52 -9.79
N GLY A 111 4.92 -7.37 -9.80
CA GLY A 111 5.68 -6.58 -8.80
C GLY A 111 5.91 -7.28 -7.45
N VAL A 112 5.41 -8.50 -7.26
CA VAL A 112 5.74 -9.39 -6.15
C VAL A 112 6.01 -10.81 -6.68
N PRO A 113 7.01 -11.52 -6.14
CA PRO A 113 7.33 -12.87 -6.57
C PRO A 113 6.23 -13.87 -6.18
N ASP A 114 6.19 -14.99 -6.89
CA ASP A 114 5.39 -16.15 -6.48
C ASP A 114 6.14 -16.97 -5.41
N TRP A 115 5.55 -18.07 -4.96
CA TRP A 115 6.14 -18.93 -3.94
C TRP A 115 7.51 -19.54 -4.33
N LEU A 116 7.78 -19.69 -5.63
CA LEU A 116 8.99 -20.34 -6.13
C LEU A 116 10.15 -19.34 -6.25
N TYR A 117 9.86 -18.07 -6.54
CA TYR A 117 10.82 -17.01 -6.80
C TYR A 117 11.00 -16.01 -5.64
N GLU A 118 10.60 -16.39 -4.43
CA GLU A 118 10.57 -15.53 -3.25
C GLU A 118 11.78 -15.63 -2.32
#